data_AF-A0A0F4L8M7-F1
#
_entry.id   AF-A0A0F4L8M7-F1
#
_cell.length_a   1.000
_cell.length_b   1.000
_cell.length_c   1.000
_cell.angle_alpha   90.00
_cell.angle_beta   90.00
_cell.angle_gamma   90.00
#
_symmetry.space_group_name_H-M   'P 1'
#
loop_
_entity.id
_entity.type
_entity.pdbx_description
1 polymer ?
#
loop_
_entity_poly.entity_id
_entity_poly.type
_entity_poly.pdbx_seq_one_letter_code
_entity_poly.pdbx_strand_id
1 'polypeptide(L)'
;MYKRLLDYNDGEELELVVLIKNSQLRHTKKGKLYLAMSFSDSSGEIRGNFWDANDQDAATFNAGTIVELDGKREEYQGQPQIKIYSLRVVGPEEGYDLRQFIKSAPEKIADMKEEINQYVFEILNPTWNRIVRFLLKKWDKRFFEFPAGKSNHHAVRGGLAYHTVSMLRDAKGLADNYSQINRSLLYAGCILHDMGKVLELTGPAATQYTTEGNLIGHLVLIDEQIMLAAQQLKIDLESEDLLLLRHMVLSHHGKFEYGSPKLPALLEAELLHRIDDLDASVYAITNALQHTRPGNFTDNIMSQGGRKFYRPKTDESLGKAHKLE
;
A
#
# COMPACT_ATOMS: atom_id res chain seq x y z
N MET A 1 -21.02 8.07 -19.97
CA MET A 1 -20.03 7.67 -18.95
C MET A 1 -20.52 8.29 -17.65
N TYR A 2 -20.80 7.49 -16.63
CA TYR A 2 -21.24 8.00 -15.32
C TYR A 2 -20.10 8.79 -14.67
N LYS A 3 -20.41 9.91 -14.01
CA LYS A 3 -19.39 10.70 -13.29
C LYS A 3 -18.88 9.91 -12.09
N ARG A 4 -17.57 9.99 -11.83
CA ARG A 4 -16.93 9.44 -10.62
C ARG A 4 -16.85 10.50 -9.53
N LEU A 5 -16.54 10.09 -8.31
CA LEU A 5 -16.55 10.91 -7.09
C LEU A 5 -15.82 12.25 -7.22
N LEU A 6 -14.67 12.28 -7.89
CA LEU A 6 -13.90 13.51 -8.10
C LEU A 6 -14.25 14.28 -9.38
N ASP A 7 -15.19 13.79 -10.19
CA ASP A 7 -15.65 14.47 -11.41
C ASP A 7 -16.77 15.50 -11.14
N TYR A 8 -17.34 15.51 -9.93
CA TYR A 8 -18.39 16.45 -9.50
C TYR A 8 -17.81 17.81 -9.09
N ASN A 9 -18.44 18.88 -9.56
CA ASN A 9 -18.04 20.25 -9.25
C ASN A 9 -18.68 20.76 -7.94
N ASP A 10 -18.14 21.84 -7.38
CA ASP A 10 -18.75 22.51 -6.25
C ASP A 10 -20.20 22.91 -6.56
N GLY A 11 -21.11 22.62 -5.63
CA GLY A 11 -22.53 22.90 -5.77
C GLY A 11 -23.34 21.80 -6.47
N GLU A 12 -22.70 20.77 -7.02
CA GLU A 12 -23.35 19.70 -7.79
C GLU A 12 -23.92 18.60 -6.86
N GLU A 13 -25.15 18.18 -7.12
CA GLU A 13 -25.78 17.03 -6.45
C GLU A 13 -25.25 15.72 -7.05
N LEU A 14 -25.16 14.69 -6.22
CA LEU A 14 -24.63 13.39 -6.58
C LEU A 14 -25.40 12.27 -5.89
N GLU A 15 -25.59 11.18 -6.63
CA GLU A 15 -26.09 9.91 -6.16
C GLU A 15 -25.15 8.84 -6.72
N LEU A 16 -24.32 8.24 -5.86
CA LEU A 16 -23.23 7.36 -6.27
C LEU A 16 -23.04 6.21 -5.29
N VAL A 17 -22.64 5.07 -5.81
CA VAL A 17 -22.11 3.98 -4.97
C VAL A 17 -20.63 4.23 -4.70
N VAL A 18 -20.24 4.22 -3.43
CA VAL A 18 -18.87 4.51 -2.96
C VAL A 18 -18.48 3.59 -1.81
N LEU A 19 -17.17 3.45 -1.56
CA LEU A 19 -16.64 2.77 -0.39
C LEU A 19 -16.46 3.76 0.76
N ILE A 20 -16.92 3.41 1.96
CA ILE A 20 -16.52 4.12 3.19
C ILE A 20 -15.08 3.72 3.50
N LYS A 21 -14.14 4.65 3.32
CA LYS A 21 -12.72 4.40 3.59
C LYS A 21 -12.35 4.60 5.05
N ASN A 22 -12.97 5.59 5.70
CA ASN A 22 -12.84 5.85 7.13
C ASN A 22 -14.18 6.30 7.70
N SER A 23 -14.46 5.91 8.94
CA SER A 23 -15.63 6.35 9.69
C SER A 23 -15.30 6.36 11.17
N GLN A 24 -15.45 7.52 11.81
CA GLN A 24 -15.14 7.72 13.23
C GLN A 24 -16.28 8.43 13.93
N LEU A 25 -16.84 7.80 14.96
CA LEU A 25 -17.82 8.42 15.84
C LEU A 25 -17.14 9.50 16.69
N ARG A 26 -17.62 10.74 16.59
CA ARG A 26 -17.06 11.91 17.26
C ARG A 26 -18.16 12.75 17.88
N HIS A 27 -17.78 13.60 18.84
CA HIS A 27 -18.66 14.61 19.41
C HIS A 27 -18.43 15.97 18.75
N THR A 28 -19.53 16.67 18.45
CA THR A 28 -19.51 18.09 18.14
C THR A 28 -19.15 18.91 19.39
N LYS A 29 -18.83 20.20 19.23
CA LYS A 29 -18.66 21.12 20.36
C LYS A 29 -19.88 21.20 21.29
N LYS A 30 -21.07 20.83 20.80
CA LYS A 30 -22.33 20.81 21.56
C LYS A 30 -22.66 19.41 22.13
N GLY A 31 -21.73 18.45 22.07
CA GLY A 31 -21.90 17.10 22.63
C GLY A 31 -22.67 16.12 21.74
N LYS A 32 -23.34 16.57 20.68
CA LYS A 32 -24.01 15.68 19.71
C LYS A 32 -23.01 14.79 18.98
N LEU A 33 -23.40 13.55 18.74
CA LEU A 33 -22.62 12.57 17.98
C LEU A 33 -22.74 12.81 16.47
N TYR A 34 -21.65 12.53 15.75
CA TYR A 34 -21.60 12.50 14.28
C TYR A 34 -20.51 11.52 13.82
N LEU A 35 -20.62 10.99 12.60
CA LEU A 35 -19.54 10.24 11.97
C LEU A 35 -18.71 11.19 11.12
N ALA A 36 -17.41 11.29 11.44
CA ALA A 36 -16.43 11.89 10.56
C ALA A 36 -15.97 10.82 9.56
N MET A 37 -16.34 11.00 8.29
CA MET A 37 -16.17 9.96 7.27
C MET A 37 -15.29 10.42 6.10
N SER A 38 -14.74 9.45 5.39
CA SER A 38 -14.26 9.65 4.04
C SER A 38 -14.73 8.53 3.12
N PHE A 39 -15.06 8.91 1.90
CA PHE A 39 -15.57 8.06 0.84
C PHE A 39 -14.54 7.95 -0.26
N SER A 40 -14.47 6.78 -0.91
CA SER A 40 -13.59 6.58 -2.05
C SER A 40 -14.24 5.80 -3.18
N ASP A 41 -13.75 6.08 -4.38
CA ASP A 41 -13.92 5.24 -5.55
C ASP A 41 -12.59 5.17 -6.34
N SER A 42 -12.62 4.65 -7.57
CA SER A 42 -11.42 4.61 -8.44
C SER A 42 -10.87 5.98 -8.86
N SER A 43 -11.61 7.08 -8.67
CA SER A 43 -11.13 8.44 -8.97
C SER A 43 -10.38 9.08 -7.79
N GLY A 44 -10.66 8.67 -6.55
CA GLY A 44 -9.98 9.18 -5.37
C GLY A 44 -10.83 9.17 -4.10
N GLU A 45 -10.56 10.11 -3.20
CA GLU A 45 -11.18 10.19 -1.88
C GLU A 45 -11.73 11.59 -1.60
N ILE A 46 -12.88 11.66 -0.91
CA ILE A 46 -13.45 12.91 -0.40
C ILE A 46 -14.01 12.71 1.01
N ARG A 47 -13.98 13.76 1.83
CA ARG A 47 -14.53 13.75 3.19
C ARG A 47 -16.02 14.06 3.19
N GLY A 48 -16.72 13.58 4.21
CA GLY A 48 -18.09 13.98 4.52
C GLY A 48 -18.43 13.67 5.97
N ASN A 49 -19.31 14.47 6.57
CA ASN A 49 -19.75 14.25 7.95
C ASN A 49 -21.20 13.81 7.97
N PHE A 50 -21.48 12.66 8.58
CA PHE A 50 -22.84 12.18 8.83
C PHE A 50 -23.29 12.69 10.20
N TRP A 51 -24.12 13.73 10.20
CA TRP A 51 -24.55 14.43 11.40
C TRP A 51 -25.64 13.69 12.17
N ASP A 52 -25.75 13.99 13.48
CA ASP A 52 -26.76 13.42 14.38
C ASP A 52 -26.75 11.88 14.44
N ALA A 53 -25.55 11.28 14.29
CA ALA A 53 -25.34 9.84 14.31
C ALA A 53 -25.53 9.23 15.71
N ASN A 54 -25.74 7.92 15.76
CA ASN A 54 -25.73 7.11 16.98
C ASN A 54 -24.79 5.90 16.87
N ASP A 55 -24.70 5.07 17.93
CA ASP A 55 -23.82 3.90 17.95
C ASP A 55 -24.21 2.83 16.91
N GLN A 56 -25.50 2.71 16.57
CA GLN A 56 -25.96 1.80 15.52
C GLN A 56 -25.50 2.28 14.15
N ASP A 57 -25.55 3.59 13.88
CA ASP A 57 -25.00 4.16 12.65
C ASP A 57 -23.50 3.91 12.55
N ALA A 58 -22.76 4.03 13.66
CA ALA A 58 -21.33 3.74 13.71
C ALA A 58 -21.02 2.26 13.39
N ALA A 59 -21.88 1.34 13.86
CA ALA A 59 -21.75 -0.08 13.55
C ALA A 59 -22.09 -0.39 12.08
N THR A 60 -23.09 0.29 11.51
CA THR A 60 -23.56 0.09 10.13
C THR A 60 -22.63 0.72 9.09
N PHE A 61 -22.26 1.99 9.29
CA PHE A 61 -21.44 2.78 8.38
C PHE A 61 -19.96 2.77 8.78
N ASN A 62 -19.43 1.57 9.00
CA ASN A 62 -18.02 1.37 9.31
C ASN A 62 -17.14 1.35 8.04
N ALA A 63 -15.82 1.44 8.25
CA ALA A 63 -14.86 1.41 7.16
C ALA A 63 -14.85 0.04 6.45
N GLY A 64 -14.92 0.04 5.12
CA GLY A 64 -15.05 -1.17 4.30
C GLY A 64 -16.46 -1.39 3.75
N THR A 65 -17.47 -0.69 4.29
CA THR A 65 -18.85 -0.79 3.82
C THR A 65 -19.03 -0.03 2.49
N ILE A 66 -19.64 -0.69 1.50
CA ILE A 66 -20.13 -0.03 0.29
C ILE A 66 -21.47 0.62 0.60
N VAL A 67 -21.61 1.88 0.22
CA VAL A 67 -22.84 2.66 0.42
C VAL A 67 -23.25 3.36 -0.86
N GLU A 68 -24.55 3.50 -1.03
CA GLU A 68 -25.15 4.49 -1.91
C GLU A 68 -25.18 5.81 -1.14
N LEU A 69 -24.46 6.78 -1.66
CA LEU A 69 -24.28 8.13 -1.12
C LEU A 69 -25.09 9.09 -1.97
N ASP A 70 -26.10 9.68 -1.35
CA ASP A 70 -26.84 10.82 -1.88
C ASP A 70 -26.42 12.08 -1.14
N GLY A 71 -26.09 13.13 -1.88
CA GLY A 71 -25.60 14.35 -1.31
C GLY A 71 -25.21 15.41 -2.33
N LYS A 72 -24.42 16.36 -1.84
CA LYS A 72 -23.95 17.48 -2.64
C LYS A 72 -22.48 17.75 -2.37
N ARG A 73 -21.71 17.95 -3.45
CA ARG A 73 -20.32 18.41 -3.35
C ARG A 73 -20.34 19.87 -2.90
N GLU A 74 -19.63 20.17 -1.82
CA GLU A 74 -19.45 21.53 -1.32
C GLU A 74 -18.00 21.77 -0.88
N GLU A 75 -17.63 23.03 -0.74
CA GLU A 75 -16.34 23.42 -0.16
C GLU A 75 -16.52 23.95 1.26
N TYR A 76 -15.70 23.45 2.20
CA TYR A 76 -15.66 23.92 3.58
C TYR A 76 -14.24 24.28 3.98
N GLN A 77 -14.02 25.56 4.33
CA GLN A 77 -12.71 26.10 4.71
C GLN A 77 -11.61 25.82 3.65
N GLY A 78 -11.94 25.95 2.36
CA GLY A 78 -10.97 25.72 1.29
C GLY A 78 -10.77 24.25 0.92
N GLN A 79 -11.54 23.32 1.52
CA GLN A 79 -11.39 21.89 1.32
C GLN A 79 -12.70 21.29 0.78
N PRO A 80 -12.65 20.53 -0.33
CA PRO A 80 -13.83 19.83 -0.83
C PRO A 80 -14.36 18.77 0.16
N GLN A 81 -15.66 18.73 0.34
CA GLN A 81 -16.39 17.72 1.11
C GLN A 81 -17.72 17.37 0.46
N ILE A 82 -18.37 16.31 0.95
CA ILE A 82 -19.75 15.97 0.63
C ILE A 82 -20.64 16.33 1.81
N LYS A 83 -21.66 17.15 1.53
CA LYS A 83 -22.83 17.28 2.38
C LYS A 83 -23.72 16.08 2.14
N ILE A 84 -23.78 15.19 3.12
CA ILE A 84 -24.53 13.94 3.04
C ILE A 84 -26.02 14.23 3.28
N TYR A 85 -26.88 13.77 2.37
CA TYR A 85 -28.33 13.77 2.56
C TYR A 85 -28.80 12.43 3.10
N SER A 86 -28.32 11.33 2.51
CA SER A 86 -28.61 9.99 3.00
C SER A 86 -27.49 9.00 2.67
N LEU A 87 -27.44 7.92 3.44
CA LEU A 87 -26.57 6.76 3.20
C LEU A 87 -27.40 5.49 3.28
N ARG A 88 -27.22 4.60 2.31
CA ARG A 88 -27.79 3.25 2.32
C ARG A 88 -26.69 2.22 2.12
N VAL A 89 -26.65 1.19 2.95
CA VAL A 89 -25.74 0.06 2.74
C VAL A 89 -26.14 -0.67 1.46
N VAL A 90 -25.16 -0.91 0.61
CA VAL A 90 -25.32 -1.74 -0.59
C VAL A 90 -25.07 -3.19 -0.19
N GLY A 91 -26.10 -4.02 -0.35
CA GLY A 91 -26.05 -5.43 0.04
C GLY A 91 -25.23 -6.28 -0.94
N PRO A 92 -24.73 -7.46 -0.51
CA PRO A 92 -24.00 -8.39 -1.39
C PRO A 92 -24.80 -8.83 -2.63
N GLU A 93 -26.12 -8.88 -2.50
CA GLU A 93 -27.08 -9.27 -3.55
C GLU A 93 -27.13 -8.25 -4.71
N GLU A 94 -26.69 -7.00 -4.49
CA GLU A 94 -26.76 -5.91 -5.47
C GLU A 94 -25.61 -5.98 -6.50
N GLY A 95 -24.73 -6.98 -6.39
CA GLY A 95 -23.78 -7.34 -7.45
C GLY A 95 -22.57 -6.40 -7.62
N TYR A 96 -22.37 -5.46 -6.70
CA TYR A 96 -21.22 -4.56 -6.73
C TYR A 96 -19.94 -5.25 -6.25
N ASP A 97 -18.87 -5.06 -7.02
CA ASP A 97 -17.55 -5.58 -6.69
C ASP A 97 -16.71 -4.50 -6.01
N LEU A 98 -16.28 -4.77 -4.76
CA LEU A 98 -15.37 -3.91 -3.98
C LEU A 98 -14.17 -3.40 -4.80
N ARG A 99 -13.66 -4.19 -5.75
CA ARG A 99 -12.53 -3.83 -6.60
C ARG A 99 -12.79 -2.59 -7.48
N GLN A 100 -14.05 -2.25 -7.74
CA GLN A 100 -14.43 -1.08 -8.55
C GLN A 100 -14.26 0.24 -7.80
N PHE A 101 -14.19 0.19 -6.46
CA PHE A 101 -14.18 1.36 -5.57
C PHE A 101 -12.82 1.59 -4.90
N ILE A 102 -11.81 0.81 -5.29
CA ILE A 102 -10.46 0.87 -4.71
C ILE A 102 -9.47 1.11 -5.85
N LYS A 103 -8.54 2.05 -5.63
CA LYS A 103 -7.40 2.27 -6.53
C LYS A 103 -6.54 1.00 -6.63
N SER A 104 -6.00 0.75 -7.82
CA SER A 104 -5.12 -0.40 -8.08
C SER A 104 -3.75 0.07 -8.56
N ALA A 105 -2.74 -0.77 -8.35
CA ALA A 105 -1.44 -0.60 -8.99
C ALA A 105 -1.57 -0.48 -10.53
N PRO A 106 -0.65 0.24 -11.19
CA PRO A 106 -0.70 0.46 -12.64
C PRO A 106 -0.46 -0.80 -13.48
N GLU A 107 0.18 -1.82 -12.91
CA GLU A 107 0.50 -3.08 -13.59
C GLU A 107 -0.50 -4.19 -13.22
N LYS A 108 -0.76 -5.09 -14.18
CA LYS A 108 -1.70 -6.19 -13.95
C LYS A 108 -1.04 -7.23 -13.04
N ILE A 109 -1.84 -7.79 -12.14
CA ILE A 109 -1.40 -8.86 -11.21
C ILE A 109 -0.78 -10.04 -11.96
N ALA A 110 -1.32 -10.44 -13.12
CA ALA A 110 -0.78 -11.55 -13.89
C ALA A 110 0.65 -11.27 -14.37
N ASP A 111 0.89 -10.06 -14.89
CA ASP A 111 2.19 -9.63 -15.41
C ASP A 111 3.21 -9.53 -14.26
N MET A 112 2.83 -8.90 -13.13
CA MET A 112 3.68 -8.83 -11.93
C MET A 112 4.03 -10.22 -11.38
N LYS A 113 3.07 -11.15 -11.39
CA LYS A 113 3.29 -12.53 -10.95
C LYS A 113 4.25 -13.28 -11.87
N GLU A 114 4.13 -13.10 -13.17
CA GLU A 114 5.07 -13.69 -14.13
C GLU A 114 6.49 -13.15 -13.91
N GLU A 115 6.63 -11.83 -13.78
CA GLU A 115 7.93 -11.20 -13.57
C GLU A 115 8.59 -11.60 -12.25
N ILE A 116 7.86 -11.61 -11.14
CA ILE A 116 8.38 -12.11 -9.86
C ILE A 116 8.85 -13.57 -10.00
N ASN A 117 8.10 -14.41 -10.71
CA ASN A 117 8.51 -15.80 -10.93
C ASN A 117 9.82 -15.91 -11.72
N GLN A 118 10.09 -15.00 -12.67
CA GLN A 118 11.38 -14.94 -13.38
C GLN A 118 12.53 -14.69 -12.40
N TYR A 119 12.39 -13.68 -11.52
CA TYR A 119 13.39 -13.43 -10.47
C TYR A 119 13.55 -14.61 -9.49
N VAL A 120 12.46 -15.31 -9.16
CA VAL A 120 12.52 -16.53 -8.34
C VAL A 120 13.32 -17.64 -9.04
N PHE A 121 13.32 -17.73 -10.37
CA PHE A 121 14.19 -18.68 -11.09
C PHE A 121 15.68 -18.31 -11.04
N GLU A 122 16.00 -17.02 -10.86
CA GLU A 122 17.37 -16.53 -10.72
C GLU A 122 17.96 -16.71 -9.30
N ILE A 123 17.13 -17.08 -8.31
CA ILE A 123 17.62 -17.43 -6.97
C ILE A 123 18.23 -18.85 -7.02
N LEU A 124 19.55 -18.91 -7.14
CA LEU A 124 20.31 -20.17 -7.31
C LEU A 124 20.56 -20.89 -5.99
N ASN A 125 20.57 -20.18 -4.86
CA ASN A 125 20.69 -20.82 -3.54
C ASN A 125 19.41 -21.63 -3.25
N PRO A 126 19.52 -22.95 -2.99
CA PRO A 126 18.35 -23.82 -2.84
C PRO A 126 17.55 -23.54 -1.56
N THR A 127 18.19 -23.10 -0.48
CA THR A 127 17.53 -22.76 0.79
C THR A 127 16.59 -21.57 0.58
N TRP A 128 17.12 -20.46 0.05
CA TRP A 128 16.33 -19.25 -0.20
C TRP A 128 15.25 -19.48 -1.24
N ASN A 129 15.56 -20.17 -2.34
CA ASN A 129 14.58 -20.47 -3.39
C ASN A 129 13.36 -21.22 -2.85
N ARG A 130 13.61 -22.27 -2.04
CA ARG A 130 12.54 -23.09 -1.45
C ARG A 130 11.68 -22.29 -0.48
N ILE A 131 12.27 -21.45 0.36
CA ILE A 131 11.54 -20.58 1.30
C ILE A 131 10.68 -19.57 0.53
N VAL A 132 11.27 -18.86 -0.44
CA VAL A 132 10.56 -17.88 -1.26
C VAL A 132 9.36 -18.50 -1.98
N ARG A 133 9.56 -19.63 -2.68
CA ARG A 133 8.48 -20.35 -3.37
C ARG A 133 7.39 -20.81 -2.41
N PHE A 134 7.78 -21.33 -1.24
CA PHE A 134 6.83 -21.80 -0.25
C PHE A 134 5.94 -20.66 0.27
N LEU A 135 6.54 -19.52 0.62
CA LEU A 135 5.82 -18.36 1.15
C LEU A 135 4.98 -17.67 0.08
N LEU A 136 5.49 -17.48 -1.14
CA LEU A 136 4.69 -16.98 -2.26
C LEU A 136 3.48 -17.87 -2.53
N LYS A 137 3.64 -19.20 -2.51
CA LYS A 137 2.51 -20.12 -2.68
C LYS A 137 1.51 -20.02 -1.52
N LYS A 138 2.00 -19.93 -0.28
CA LYS A 138 1.17 -19.83 0.93
C LYS A 138 0.32 -18.55 0.93
N TRP A 139 0.92 -17.44 0.52
CA TRP A 139 0.33 -16.10 0.61
C TRP A 139 -0.13 -15.52 -0.72
N ASP A 140 -0.10 -16.28 -1.81
CA ASP A 140 -0.30 -15.84 -3.20
C ASP A 140 -1.39 -14.78 -3.36
N LYS A 141 -2.64 -15.14 -3.01
CA LYS A 141 -3.78 -14.23 -3.15
C LYS A 141 -3.58 -12.92 -2.37
N ARG A 142 -3.11 -13.00 -1.12
CA ARG A 142 -2.92 -11.80 -0.29
C ARG A 142 -1.77 -10.96 -0.82
N PHE A 143 -0.64 -11.57 -1.11
CA PHE A 143 0.56 -10.88 -1.60
C PHE A 143 0.28 -10.05 -2.87
N PHE A 144 -0.48 -10.61 -3.81
CA PHE A 144 -0.82 -9.92 -5.06
C PHE A 144 -2.01 -8.96 -4.99
N GLU A 145 -2.82 -9.01 -3.93
CA GLU A 145 -3.98 -8.11 -3.78
C GLU A 145 -3.76 -7.01 -2.72
N PHE A 146 -2.87 -7.21 -1.77
CA PHE A 146 -2.68 -6.31 -0.64
C PHE A 146 -1.94 -5.03 -1.05
N PRO A 147 -2.18 -3.93 -0.33
CA PRO A 147 -1.37 -2.72 -0.45
C PRO A 147 -0.03 -2.91 0.27
N ALA A 148 0.98 -2.12 -0.12
CA ALA A 148 2.25 -2.07 0.63
C ALA A 148 2.17 -1.14 1.85
N GLY A 149 1.06 -0.43 2.06
CA GLY A 149 0.91 0.44 3.22
C GLY A 149 -0.53 0.93 3.39
N LYS A 150 -0.82 1.50 4.56
CA LYS A 150 -2.15 2.03 4.88
C LYS A 150 -2.48 3.32 4.12
N SER A 151 -1.52 4.25 4.04
CA SER A 151 -1.74 5.60 3.51
C SER A 151 -0.52 6.22 2.82
N ASN A 152 0.57 5.46 2.71
CA ASN A 152 1.84 5.92 2.15
C ASN A 152 2.03 5.40 0.73
N HIS A 153 3.27 5.20 0.30
CA HIS A 153 3.59 4.67 -1.02
C HIS A 153 2.93 3.30 -1.23
N HIS A 154 2.44 3.06 -2.45
CA HIS A 154 1.79 1.80 -2.83
C HIS A 154 0.57 1.40 -1.94
N ALA A 155 -0.15 2.38 -1.38
CA ALA A 155 -1.37 2.17 -0.59
C ALA A 155 -2.61 1.87 -1.47
N VAL A 156 -2.45 0.96 -2.43
CA VAL A 156 -3.44 0.59 -3.45
C VAL A 156 -3.54 -0.93 -3.58
N ARG A 157 -4.63 -1.45 -4.16
CA ARG A 157 -4.77 -2.88 -4.42
C ARG A 157 -3.63 -3.37 -5.33
N GLY A 158 -2.95 -4.43 -4.90
CA GLY A 158 -1.76 -4.97 -5.59
C GLY A 158 -0.49 -4.13 -5.43
N GLY A 159 -0.53 -3.11 -4.56
CA GLY A 159 0.62 -2.25 -4.29
C GLY A 159 1.82 -3.00 -3.72
N LEU A 160 1.61 -4.03 -2.89
CA LEU A 160 2.69 -4.85 -2.32
C LEU A 160 3.50 -5.56 -3.41
N ALA A 161 2.83 -6.26 -4.32
CA ALA A 161 3.50 -6.91 -5.44
C ALA A 161 4.14 -5.90 -6.41
N TYR A 162 3.49 -4.75 -6.64
CA TYR A 162 4.04 -3.70 -7.49
C TYR A 162 5.35 -3.12 -6.93
N HIS A 163 5.37 -2.85 -5.62
CA HIS A 163 6.56 -2.44 -4.88
C HIS A 163 7.68 -3.49 -4.97
N THR A 164 7.35 -4.78 -4.77
CA THR A 164 8.34 -5.86 -4.94
C THR A 164 8.92 -5.91 -6.36
N VAL A 165 8.09 -5.74 -7.40
CA VAL A 165 8.54 -5.76 -8.79
C VAL A 165 9.48 -4.60 -9.10
N SER A 166 9.16 -3.38 -8.69
CA SER A 166 10.04 -2.22 -8.90
C SER A 166 11.38 -2.39 -8.19
N MET A 167 11.36 -2.86 -6.94
CA MET A 167 12.59 -3.16 -6.20
C MET A 167 13.44 -4.25 -6.88
N LEU A 168 12.82 -5.30 -7.45
CA LEU A 168 13.55 -6.34 -8.18
C LEU A 168 14.21 -5.81 -9.44
N ARG A 169 13.55 -4.88 -10.17
CA ARG A 169 14.12 -4.20 -11.33
C ARG A 169 15.35 -3.35 -10.93
N ASP A 170 15.25 -2.61 -9.83
CA ASP A 170 16.37 -1.83 -9.28
C ASP A 170 17.51 -2.73 -8.79
N ALA A 171 17.18 -3.79 -8.06
CA ALA A 171 18.13 -4.79 -7.58
C ALA A 171 18.90 -5.43 -8.74
N LYS A 172 18.21 -5.75 -9.84
CA LYS A 172 18.82 -6.28 -11.06
C LYS A 172 19.79 -5.28 -11.67
N GLY A 173 19.38 -4.02 -11.84
CA GLY A 173 20.24 -2.97 -12.38
C GLY A 173 21.52 -2.78 -11.54
N LEU A 174 21.39 -2.78 -10.22
CA LEU A 174 22.53 -2.70 -9.29
C LEU A 174 23.44 -3.93 -9.40
N ALA A 175 22.87 -5.13 -9.45
CA ALA A 175 23.62 -6.38 -9.55
C ALA A 175 24.25 -6.62 -10.93
N ASP A 176 23.75 -5.97 -11.99
CA ASP A 176 24.39 -5.91 -13.30
C ASP A 176 25.60 -4.96 -13.29
N ASN A 177 25.58 -3.91 -12.46
CA ASN A 177 26.67 -2.94 -12.33
C ASN A 177 27.78 -3.37 -11.36
N TYR A 178 27.43 -4.01 -10.24
CA TYR A 178 28.37 -4.40 -9.19
C TYR A 178 28.43 -5.92 -9.03
N SER A 179 29.50 -6.54 -9.54
CA SER A 179 29.66 -8.00 -9.60
C SER A 179 29.77 -8.69 -8.23
N GLN A 180 30.11 -7.95 -7.18
CA GLN A 180 30.22 -8.48 -5.81
C GLN A 180 28.87 -8.70 -5.12
N ILE A 181 27.75 -8.30 -5.74
CA ILE A 181 26.42 -8.48 -5.16
C ILE A 181 25.96 -9.93 -5.32
N ASN A 182 25.58 -10.56 -4.20
CA ASN A 182 24.88 -11.83 -4.22
C ASN A 182 23.42 -11.63 -4.68
N ARG A 183 23.19 -11.81 -5.99
CA ARG A 183 21.87 -11.71 -6.63
C ARG A 183 20.80 -12.55 -5.93
N SER A 184 21.15 -13.78 -5.57
CA SER A 184 20.19 -14.71 -4.95
C SER A 184 19.70 -14.20 -3.60
N LEU A 185 20.60 -13.67 -2.77
CA LEU A 185 20.22 -13.13 -1.47
C LEU A 185 19.45 -11.83 -1.61
N LEU A 186 19.89 -10.93 -2.49
CA LEU A 186 19.23 -9.63 -2.71
C LEU A 186 17.80 -9.83 -3.25
N TYR A 187 17.59 -10.69 -4.24
CA TYR A 187 16.26 -10.98 -4.79
C TYR A 187 15.36 -11.67 -3.76
N ALA A 188 15.88 -12.64 -2.99
CA ALA A 188 15.13 -13.27 -1.91
C ALA A 188 14.70 -12.23 -0.85
N GLY A 189 15.59 -11.32 -0.48
CA GLY A 189 15.30 -10.20 0.40
C GLY A 189 14.22 -9.28 -0.15
N CYS A 190 14.33 -8.84 -1.40
CA CYS A 190 13.33 -7.97 -2.05
C CYS A 190 11.93 -8.62 -2.06
N ILE A 191 11.83 -9.92 -2.34
CA ILE A 191 10.54 -10.62 -2.38
C ILE A 191 9.92 -10.77 -0.99
N LEU A 192 10.73 -10.98 0.04
CA LEU A 192 10.23 -11.32 1.36
C LEU A 192 10.09 -10.15 2.32
N HIS A 193 10.93 -9.11 2.24
CA HIS A 193 11.08 -8.08 3.30
C HIS A 193 9.74 -7.54 3.83
N ASP A 194 8.80 -7.26 2.94
CA ASP A 194 7.49 -6.70 3.25
C ASP A 194 6.34 -7.72 3.23
N MET A 195 6.61 -9.00 2.94
CA MET A 195 5.57 -10.01 2.83
C MET A 195 4.81 -10.22 4.14
N GLY A 196 5.37 -9.83 5.29
CA GLY A 196 4.66 -9.77 6.57
C GLY A 196 3.43 -8.86 6.55
N LYS A 197 3.32 -7.93 5.59
CA LYS A 197 2.14 -7.06 5.40
C LYS A 197 0.84 -7.82 5.11
N VAL A 198 0.93 -9.06 4.60
CA VAL A 198 -0.23 -9.95 4.41
C VAL A 198 -0.90 -10.40 5.73
N LEU A 199 -0.21 -10.18 6.85
CA LEU A 199 -0.66 -10.44 8.21
C LEU A 199 -0.86 -9.12 8.99
N GLU A 200 -0.04 -8.10 8.73
CA GLU A 200 -0.11 -6.79 9.38
C GLU A 200 -1.37 -5.99 8.98
N LEU A 201 -1.87 -6.17 7.75
CA LEU A 201 -2.96 -5.38 7.19
C LEU A 201 -4.24 -6.22 6.98
N THR A 202 -5.40 -5.58 7.06
CA THR A 202 -6.71 -6.25 6.86
C THR A 202 -7.03 -6.59 5.41
N GLY A 203 -6.41 -5.88 4.45
CA GLY A 203 -6.59 -6.07 3.00
C GLY A 203 -6.64 -4.76 2.23
N PRO A 204 -6.99 -4.77 0.93
CA PRO A 204 -6.97 -3.59 0.06
C PRO A 204 -8.17 -2.65 0.24
N ALA A 205 -9.28 -3.13 0.80
CA ALA A 205 -10.47 -2.32 1.05
C ALA A 205 -10.36 -1.64 2.42
N ALA A 206 -10.40 -0.30 2.43
CA ALA A 206 -10.37 0.50 3.66
C ALA A 206 -9.31 0.00 4.66
N THR A 207 -8.07 -0.14 4.18
CA THR A 207 -6.99 -0.84 4.86
C THR A 207 -6.76 -0.35 6.30
N GLN A 208 -6.71 -1.30 7.22
CA GLN A 208 -6.39 -1.08 8.63
C GLN A 208 -5.27 -2.02 9.07
N TYR A 209 -4.63 -1.67 10.18
CA TYR A 209 -3.72 -2.59 10.87
C TYR A 209 -4.53 -3.65 11.61
N THR A 210 -4.10 -4.90 11.54
CA THR A 210 -4.60 -5.98 12.39
C THR A 210 -4.09 -5.81 13.83
N THR A 211 -4.61 -6.59 14.76
CA THR A 211 -4.10 -6.60 16.14
C THR A 211 -2.63 -7.02 16.17
N GLU A 212 -2.29 -8.07 15.44
CA GLU A 212 -0.94 -8.56 15.26
C GLU A 212 -0.05 -7.51 14.59
N GLY A 213 -0.57 -6.81 13.57
CA GLY A 213 0.13 -5.71 12.92
C GLY A 213 0.49 -4.56 13.87
N ASN A 214 -0.44 -4.18 14.76
CA ASN A 214 -0.18 -3.11 15.74
C ASN A 214 0.76 -3.56 16.88
N LEU A 215 0.69 -4.82 17.30
CA LEU A 215 1.46 -5.32 18.46
C LEU A 215 2.85 -5.85 18.08
N ILE A 216 3.01 -6.40 16.88
CA ILE A 216 4.20 -7.15 16.45
C ILE A 216 4.89 -6.45 15.26
N GLY A 217 4.12 -6.05 14.26
CA GLY A 217 4.63 -5.43 13.03
C GLY A 217 5.21 -6.43 12.02
N HIS A 218 5.19 -6.05 10.74
CA HIS A 218 5.48 -6.97 9.63
C HIS A 218 6.91 -7.56 9.65
N LEU A 219 7.93 -6.85 10.16
CA LEU A 219 9.31 -7.35 10.23
C LEU A 219 9.43 -8.66 11.01
N VAL A 220 8.80 -8.69 12.18
CA VAL A 220 8.82 -9.86 13.06
C VAL A 220 7.86 -10.94 12.55
N LEU A 221 6.72 -10.53 11.98
CA LEU A 221 5.77 -11.45 11.36
C LEU A 221 6.40 -12.19 10.17
N ILE A 222 7.16 -11.53 9.30
CA ILE A 222 7.82 -12.22 8.19
C ILE A 222 8.94 -13.13 8.67
N ASP A 223 9.73 -12.73 9.66
CA ASP A 223 10.77 -13.59 10.25
C ASP A 223 10.16 -14.88 10.81
N GLU A 224 9.04 -14.78 11.52
CA GLU A 224 8.28 -15.94 11.99
C GLU A 224 7.85 -16.84 10.81
N GLN A 225 7.29 -16.27 9.75
CA GLN A 225 6.87 -17.05 8.58
C GLN A 225 8.05 -17.74 7.88
N ILE A 226 9.23 -17.11 7.82
CA ILE A 226 10.46 -17.71 7.31
C ILE A 226 10.87 -18.91 8.18
N MET A 227 10.84 -18.77 9.50
CA MET A 227 11.18 -19.86 10.42
C MET A 227 10.20 -21.03 10.32
N LEU A 228 8.90 -20.76 10.25
CA LEU A 228 7.87 -21.80 10.05
C LEU A 228 8.03 -22.51 8.70
N ALA A 229 8.38 -21.78 7.64
CA ALA A 229 8.67 -22.36 6.33
C ALA A 229 9.91 -23.26 6.38
N ALA A 230 10.98 -22.81 7.05
CA ALA A 230 12.21 -23.60 7.21
C ALA A 230 11.94 -24.93 7.93
N GLN A 231 11.18 -24.91 9.03
CA GLN A 231 10.75 -26.11 9.76
C GLN A 231 9.94 -27.06 8.86
N GLN A 232 8.93 -26.55 8.17
CA GLN A 232 8.08 -27.35 7.28
C GLN A 232 8.87 -27.99 6.12
N LEU A 233 9.85 -27.26 5.59
CA LEU A 233 10.71 -27.69 4.50
C LEU A 233 11.88 -28.57 4.97
N LYS A 234 12.01 -28.82 6.28
CA LYS A 234 13.12 -29.55 6.89
C LYS A 234 14.48 -28.94 6.53
N ILE A 235 14.54 -27.62 6.51
CA ILE A 235 15.78 -26.85 6.37
C ILE A 235 16.45 -26.81 7.74
N ASP A 236 17.77 -26.92 7.76
CA ASP A 236 18.55 -26.77 8.99
C ASP A 236 18.36 -25.36 9.56
N LEU A 237 17.82 -25.29 10.78
CA LEU A 237 17.49 -24.02 11.44
C LEU A 237 18.74 -23.27 11.90
N GLU A 238 19.88 -23.95 11.99
CA GLU A 238 21.19 -23.37 12.30
C GLU A 238 21.99 -23.03 11.04
N SER A 239 21.41 -23.21 9.84
CA SER A 239 22.12 -22.91 8.59
C SER A 239 22.40 -21.40 8.43
N GLU A 240 23.61 -21.09 7.96
CA GLU A 240 24.01 -19.71 7.68
C GLU A 240 23.09 -19.05 6.64
N ASP A 241 22.70 -19.78 5.59
CA ASP A 241 21.75 -19.29 4.58
C ASP A 241 20.45 -18.78 5.23
N LEU A 242 19.87 -19.54 6.16
CA LEU A 242 18.65 -19.13 6.85
C LEU A 242 18.91 -17.87 7.70
N LEU A 243 20.01 -17.84 8.44
CA LEU A 243 20.39 -16.69 9.27
C LEU A 243 20.54 -15.41 8.43
N LEU A 244 21.23 -15.48 7.28
CA LEU A 244 21.42 -14.35 6.38
C LEU A 244 20.09 -13.83 5.83
N LEU A 245 19.17 -14.73 5.42
CA LEU A 245 17.86 -14.33 4.92
C LEU A 245 17.00 -13.65 6.01
N ARG A 246 17.06 -14.15 7.25
CA ARG A 246 16.40 -13.51 8.40
C ARG A 246 16.97 -12.12 8.67
N HIS A 247 18.30 -11.97 8.59
CA HIS A 247 18.94 -10.67 8.74
C HIS A 247 18.51 -9.68 7.66
N MET A 248 18.36 -10.13 6.40
CA MET A 248 17.84 -9.28 5.31
C MET A 248 16.50 -8.65 5.69
N VAL A 249 15.52 -9.46 6.10
CA VAL A 249 14.17 -8.95 6.41
C VAL A 249 14.12 -8.16 7.72
N LEU A 250 14.85 -8.57 8.75
CA LEU A 250 14.86 -7.90 10.06
C LEU A 250 15.66 -6.59 10.08
N SER A 251 16.50 -6.32 9.08
CA SER A 251 17.33 -5.11 9.05
C SER A 251 16.95 -4.10 7.96
N HIS A 252 16.00 -4.43 7.08
CA HIS A 252 15.76 -3.66 5.85
C HIS A 252 15.25 -2.23 6.08
N HIS A 253 14.61 -1.94 7.21
CA HIS A 253 14.26 -0.56 7.58
C HIS A 253 15.51 0.33 7.79
N GLY A 254 16.71 -0.24 7.93
CA GLY A 254 17.98 0.48 7.83
C GLY A 254 18.38 1.32 9.04
N LYS A 255 17.42 1.71 9.88
CA LYS A 255 17.61 2.59 11.04
C LYS A 255 16.77 2.14 12.23
N PHE A 256 17.31 2.33 13.44
CA PHE A 256 16.57 2.04 14.66
C PHE A 256 15.34 2.93 14.80
N GLU A 257 15.43 4.19 14.36
CA GLU A 257 14.34 5.16 14.37
C GLU A 257 13.20 4.78 13.42
N TYR A 258 13.46 3.92 12.44
CA TYR A 258 12.43 3.37 11.55
C TYR A 258 11.87 2.04 12.10
N GLY A 259 12.22 1.66 13.33
CA GLY A 259 11.73 0.44 13.97
C GLY A 259 12.50 -0.82 13.60
N SER A 260 13.67 -0.69 12.94
CA SER A 260 14.52 -1.83 12.60
C SER A 260 15.14 -2.46 13.87
N PRO A 261 14.96 -3.76 14.14
CA PRO A 261 15.63 -4.45 15.26
C PRO A 261 17.16 -4.43 15.17
N LYS A 262 17.70 -4.43 13.95
CA LYS A 262 19.14 -4.38 13.64
C LYS A 262 19.41 -3.47 12.44
N LEU A 263 20.63 -2.96 12.34
CA LEU A 263 21.08 -2.25 11.15
C LEU A 263 21.53 -3.26 10.07
N PRO A 264 21.47 -2.89 8.79
CA PRO A 264 22.07 -3.66 7.71
C PRO A 264 23.54 -3.95 8.01
N ALA A 265 23.94 -5.20 7.83
CA ALA A 265 25.28 -5.70 8.15
C ALA A 265 25.82 -6.64 7.05
N LEU A 266 25.12 -6.65 5.91
CA LEU A 266 25.49 -7.33 4.68
C LEU A 266 25.39 -6.30 3.56
N LEU A 267 26.19 -6.46 2.51
CA LEU A 267 26.08 -5.59 1.32
C LEU A 267 24.65 -5.62 0.78
N GLU A 268 24.07 -6.81 0.64
CA GLU A 268 22.73 -7.02 0.12
C GLU A 268 21.67 -6.41 1.05
N ALA A 269 21.88 -6.43 2.37
CA ALA A 269 20.94 -5.81 3.32
C ALA A 269 20.98 -4.28 3.22
N GLU A 270 22.17 -3.69 3.06
CA GLU A 270 22.31 -2.25 2.85
C GLU A 270 21.67 -1.84 1.53
N LEU A 271 21.86 -2.63 0.47
CA LEU A 271 21.23 -2.38 -0.82
C LEU A 271 19.71 -2.53 -0.74
N LEU A 272 19.19 -3.56 -0.07
CA LEU A 272 17.75 -3.74 0.12
C LEU A 272 17.12 -2.52 0.79
N HIS A 273 17.72 -2.01 1.87
CA HIS A 273 17.27 -0.78 2.52
C HIS A 273 17.25 0.42 1.56
N ARG A 274 18.31 0.60 0.77
CA ARG A 274 18.44 1.72 -0.17
C ARG A 274 17.42 1.62 -1.31
N ILE A 275 17.19 0.41 -1.81
CA ILE A 275 16.23 0.14 -2.89
C ILE A 275 14.81 0.41 -2.40
N ASP A 276 14.46 -0.04 -1.20
CA ASP A 276 13.15 0.23 -0.58
C ASP A 276 12.91 1.74 -0.42
N ASP A 277 13.85 2.47 0.18
CA ASP A 277 13.76 3.93 0.35
C ASP A 277 13.70 4.68 -0.99
N LEU A 278 14.44 4.21 -2.00
CA LEU A 278 14.42 4.77 -3.36
C LEU A 278 13.04 4.59 -4.00
N ASP A 279 12.51 3.37 -4.04
CA ASP A 279 11.21 3.08 -4.64
C ASP A 279 10.08 3.87 -3.95
N ALA A 280 10.06 3.83 -2.61
CA ALA A 280 9.12 4.61 -1.80
C ALA A 280 9.18 6.11 -2.13
N SER A 281 10.37 6.65 -2.34
CA SER A 281 10.59 8.05 -2.69
C SER A 281 10.14 8.37 -4.11
N VAL A 282 10.51 7.55 -5.10
CA VAL A 282 10.10 7.74 -6.49
C VAL A 282 8.58 7.67 -6.60
N TYR A 283 7.93 6.70 -5.97
CA TYR A 283 6.47 6.57 -5.98
C TYR A 283 5.80 7.81 -5.36
N ALA A 284 6.20 8.20 -4.15
CA ALA A 284 5.57 9.32 -3.44
C ALA A 284 5.72 10.65 -4.20
N ILE A 285 6.91 10.93 -4.74
CA ILE A 285 7.19 12.14 -5.50
C ILE A 285 6.43 12.11 -6.83
N THR A 286 6.47 11.00 -7.56
CA THR A 286 5.78 10.86 -8.86
C THR A 286 4.28 11.04 -8.70
N ASN A 287 3.66 10.39 -7.71
CA ASN A 287 2.23 10.51 -7.44
C ASN A 287 1.84 11.97 -7.15
N ALA A 288 2.60 12.66 -6.28
CA ALA A 288 2.35 14.05 -5.97
C ALA A 288 2.51 14.98 -7.19
N LEU A 289 3.53 14.76 -8.02
CA LEU A 289 3.76 15.53 -9.24
C LEU A 289 2.66 15.30 -10.28
N GLN A 290 2.16 14.07 -10.45
CA GLN A 290 1.06 13.76 -11.37
C GLN A 290 -0.21 14.58 -11.08
N HIS A 291 -0.46 14.86 -9.79
CA HIS A 291 -1.59 15.66 -9.31
C HIS A 291 -1.31 17.18 -9.21
N THR A 292 -0.06 17.60 -9.37
CA THR A 292 0.34 19.02 -9.29
C THR A 292 0.22 19.69 -10.66
N ARG A 293 -0.27 20.93 -10.75
CA ARG A 293 -0.33 21.64 -12.05
C ARG A 293 1.08 21.97 -12.58
N PRO A 294 1.36 21.87 -13.90
CA PRO A 294 2.64 22.29 -14.45
C PRO A 294 3.02 23.71 -14.02
N GLY A 295 4.30 23.90 -13.65
CA GLY A 295 4.82 25.17 -13.15
C GLY A 295 4.56 25.44 -11.66
N ASN A 296 4.04 24.49 -10.89
CA ASN A 296 3.76 24.62 -9.46
C ASN A 296 4.54 23.59 -8.62
N PHE A 297 4.60 23.83 -7.32
CA PHE A 297 5.11 22.87 -6.35
C PHE A 297 4.00 21.95 -5.84
N THR A 298 4.35 20.71 -5.48
CA THR A 298 3.51 19.80 -4.72
C THR A 298 3.17 20.39 -3.34
N ASP A 299 2.18 19.81 -2.67
CA ASP A 299 2.05 19.94 -1.23
C ASP A 299 3.24 19.29 -0.49
N ASN A 300 3.32 19.51 0.83
CA ASN A 300 4.35 18.91 1.68
C ASN A 300 4.19 17.38 1.68
N ILE A 301 5.24 16.66 1.31
CA ILE A 301 5.26 15.21 1.33
C ILE A 301 5.94 14.74 2.62
N MET A 302 5.14 14.33 3.61
CA MET A 302 5.65 13.99 4.96
C MET A 302 6.63 12.81 4.95
N SER A 303 6.40 11.78 4.12
CA SER A 303 7.34 10.67 3.93
C SER A 303 8.68 11.11 3.35
N GLN A 304 8.75 12.31 2.78
CA GLN A 304 9.95 12.93 2.22
C GLN A 304 10.47 14.07 3.10
N GLY A 305 10.23 14.00 4.42
CA GLY A 305 10.65 15.03 5.37
C GLY A 305 9.90 16.36 5.22
N GLY A 306 8.66 16.32 4.73
CA GLY A 306 7.82 17.50 4.51
C GLY A 306 8.26 18.38 3.33
N ARG A 307 9.15 17.88 2.47
CA ARG A 307 9.65 18.60 1.30
C ARG A 307 8.55 18.77 0.24
N LYS A 308 8.71 19.81 -0.58
CA LYS A 308 7.91 20.07 -1.79
C LYS A 308 8.76 19.85 -3.03
N PHE A 309 8.15 19.36 -4.10
CA PHE A 309 8.81 19.10 -5.36
C PHE A 309 8.17 19.92 -6.48
N TYR A 310 8.97 20.43 -7.41
CA TYR A 310 8.49 21.28 -8.50
C TYR A 310 8.08 20.43 -9.70
N ARG A 311 6.88 20.66 -10.25
CA ARG A 311 6.50 20.11 -11.56
C ARG A 311 6.91 21.10 -12.66
N PRO A 312 7.85 20.75 -13.56
CA PRO A 312 8.22 21.61 -14.68
C PRO A 312 7.02 21.98 -15.56
N LYS A 313 7.08 23.13 -16.24
CA LYS A 313 6.03 23.56 -17.19
C LYS A 313 5.88 22.57 -18.34
N THR A 314 6.98 21.95 -18.75
CA THR A 314 7.07 20.91 -19.77
C THR A 314 7.82 19.73 -19.17
N ASP A 315 7.13 18.61 -18.97
CA ASP A 315 7.69 17.38 -18.41
C ASP A 315 7.15 16.17 -19.18
N GLU A 316 7.82 15.85 -20.29
CA GLU A 316 7.44 14.72 -21.13
C GLU A 316 7.65 13.38 -20.42
N SER A 317 8.67 13.28 -19.57
CA SER A 317 8.99 12.05 -18.85
C SER A 317 7.88 11.69 -17.87
N LEU A 318 7.41 12.66 -17.08
CA LEU A 318 6.25 12.48 -16.20
C LEU A 318 4.97 12.21 -16.98
N GLY A 319 4.82 12.82 -18.18
CA GLY A 319 3.68 12.57 -19.07
C GLY A 319 3.64 11.17 -19.68
N LYS A 320 4.80 10.53 -19.86
CA LYS A 320 4.94 9.14 -20.34
C LYS A 320 4.87 8.10 -19.21
N ALA A 321 5.15 8.50 -17.98
CA ALA A 321 5.09 7.61 -16.82
C ALA A 321 3.67 7.08 -16.60
N HIS A 322 3.57 5.84 -16.12
CA HIS A 322 2.29 5.25 -15.74
C HIS A 322 1.62 6.10 -14.65
N LYS A 323 0.29 6.28 -14.75
CA LYS A 323 -0.48 6.85 -13.64
C LYS A 323 -0.46 5.86 -12.49
N LEU A 324 0.13 6.27 -11.36
CA LEU A 324 0.34 5.37 -10.22
C LEU A 324 -0.96 5.04 -9.48
N GLU A 325 -1.94 5.95 -9.51
CA GLU A 325 -3.21 5.86 -8.80
C GLU A 325 -4.37 6.51 -9.54
#